data_AF-A0A9E1PAA1-F1
#
_entry.id   AF-A0A9E1PAA1-F1
#
_cell.length_a   1.000
_cell.length_b   1.000
_cell.length_c   1.000
_cell.angle_alpha   90.00
_cell.angle_beta   90.00
_cell.angle_gamma   90.00
#
_symmetry.space_group_name_H-M   'P 1'
#
loop_
_entity.id
_entity.type
_entity.pdbx_description
1 polymer ?
#
loop_
_entity_poly.entity_id
_entity_poly.type
_entity_poly.pdbx_seq_one_letter_code
_entity_poly.pdbx_strand_id
1 'polypeptide(L)'
;MSTLRTICTGIATFGMFAGIANAAPLAKKLTKNTSMRIGAPNQGAANRGGGITMCDPADVLVSESVDMVSVTPGNSVNCFGGSGTPEHSYGRSHDLSLGETAGLPWEIKCIHFSLAQNSLAGIATVNVYIDQDGVAGPTADGSDLWLIGSVEKPIPETSTPVTITATPVTPYPLNADALIFIEIVIPESFPGTHEFGSNAAGENSISWLRTTNAECGIGDWTNPAALGFPNMHIVEAIEVGEATIADPCDSALDLCPADIDGNGVVDVDDLLIV
;
A
#
# COMPACT_ATOMS: atom_id res chain seq x y z
N MET A 1 -60.75 -47.14 -28.09
CA MET A 1 -60.96 -48.24 -27.13
C MET A 1 -59.61 -48.67 -26.57
N SER A 2 -59.57 -48.86 -25.26
CA SER A 2 -58.50 -49.45 -24.44
C SER A 2 -57.34 -48.56 -24.00
N THR A 3 -57.29 -48.44 -22.68
CA THR A 3 -56.52 -47.60 -21.76
C THR A 3 -55.58 -48.52 -20.96
N LEU A 4 -54.37 -48.05 -20.58
CA LEU A 4 -53.55 -48.51 -19.43
C LEU A 4 -52.34 -47.56 -19.35
N ARG A 5 -52.28 -46.50 -18.52
CA ARG A 5 -52.14 -46.34 -17.04
C ARG A 5 -50.89 -46.98 -16.40
N THR A 6 -49.91 -46.11 -16.07
CA THR A 6 -48.96 -46.17 -14.92
C THR A 6 -48.46 -44.71 -14.68
N ILE A 7 -49.04 -43.89 -13.78
CA ILE A 7 -48.69 -43.59 -12.35
C ILE A 7 -47.17 -43.37 -12.15
N CYS A 8 -46.69 -42.11 -12.24
CA CYS A 8 -46.45 -41.12 -11.16
C CYS A 8 -45.29 -41.42 -10.20
N THR A 9 -44.22 -40.63 -10.33
CA THR A 9 -43.43 -40.12 -9.20
C THR A 9 -42.94 -38.72 -9.57
N GLY A 10 -43.54 -37.72 -8.94
CA GLY A 10 -43.13 -36.32 -9.04
C GLY A 10 -42.07 -36.00 -8.00
N ILE A 11 -41.06 -35.23 -8.39
CA ILE A 11 -40.20 -34.49 -7.47
C ILE A 11 -40.33 -33.04 -7.88
N ALA A 12 -41.08 -32.28 -7.08
CA ALA A 12 -41.15 -30.84 -7.15
C ALA A 12 -40.04 -30.28 -6.24
N THR A 13 -38.95 -29.81 -6.82
CA THR A 13 -37.96 -29.00 -6.09
C THR A 13 -38.40 -27.54 -6.12
N PHE A 14 -38.93 -27.10 -4.98
CA PHE A 14 -39.03 -25.69 -4.60
C PHE A 14 -37.62 -25.16 -4.34
N GLY A 15 -37.12 -24.26 -5.19
CA GLY A 15 -35.94 -23.44 -4.92
C GLY A 15 -36.39 -22.05 -4.50
N MET A 16 -36.17 -21.70 -3.24
CA MET A 16 -36.46 -20.37 -2.69
C MET A 16 -35.55 -19.33 -3.33
N PHE A 17 -36.15 -18.25 -3.85
CA PHE A 17 -35.44 -16.99 -4.08
C PHE A 17 -35.23 -16.32 -2.72
N ALA A 18 -34.00 -16.40 -2.19
CA ALA A 18 -33.55 -15.53 -1.11
C ALA A 18 -32.80 -14.34 -1.74
N GLY A 19 -33.38 -13.15 -1.60
CA GLY A 19 -32.73 -11.90 -1.99
C GLY A 19 -31.43 -11.69 -1.23
N ILE A 20 -30.38 -11.33 -1.97
CA ILE A 20 -29.10 -10.93 -1.40
C ILE A 20 -29.30 -9.50 -0.89
N ALA A 21 -29.65 -9.38 0.40
CA ALA A 21 -29.62 -8.10 1.07
C ALA A 21 -28.14 -7.71 1.27
N ASN A 22 -27.74 -6.58 0.69
CA ASN A 22 -26.49 -5.90 1.01
C ASN A 22 -26.47 -5.57 2.50
N ALA A 23 -25.84 -6.42 3.30
CA ALA A 23 -25.47 -6.07 4.66
C ALA A 23 -24.07 -5.47 4.62
N ALA A 24 -24.01 -4.13 4.62
CA ALA A 24 -22.79 -3.42 5.00
C ALA A 24 -22.30 -3.98 6.36
N PRO A 25 -20.98 -4.20 6.55
CA PRO A 25 -20.49 -4.69 7.83
C PRO A 25 -20.87 -3.69 8.93
N LEU A 26 -21.50 -4.23 9.98
CA LEU A 26 -21.91 -3.48 11.16
C LEU A 26 -20.68 -2.79 11.75
N ALA A 27 -20.64 -1.46 11.72
CA ALA A 27 -19.67 -0.67 12.47
C ALA A 27 -19.81 -1.05 13.95
N LYS A 28 -18.86 -1.82 14.48
CA LYS A 28 -18.73 -2.02 15.92
C LYS A 28 -18.47 -0.64 16.52
N LYS A 29 -19.47 -0.10 17.24
CA LYS A 29 -19.26 1.03 18.15
C LYS A 29 -18.21 0.59 19.17
N LEU A 30 -16.96 0.97 18.94
CA LEU A 30 -15.90 0.84 19.93
C LEU A 30 -16.24 1.81 21.06
N THR A 31 -16.73 1.27 22.18
CA THR A 31 -16.82 2.01 23.44
C THR A 31 -15.41 2.47 23.79
N LYS A 32 -15.20 3.78 23.70
CA LYS A 32 -13.99 4.51 24.06
C LYS A 32 -13.65 4.25 25.52
N ASN A 33 -12.87 3.20 25.79
CA ASN A 33 -12.16 3.06 27.05
C ASN A 33 -10.96 3.99 27.01
N THR A 34 -11.18 5.27 27.34
CA THR A 34 -10.09 6.21 27.67
C THR A 34 -9.43 5.77 28.97
N SER A 35 -8.51 4.81 28.90
CA SER A 35 -7.45 4.72 29.90
C SER A 35 -6.40 5.76 29.53
N MET A 36 -6.53 6.96 30.10
CA MET A 36 -5.49 7.97 30.09
C MET A 36 -4.25 7.39 30.80
N ARG A 37 -3.30 6.87 30.02
CA ARG A 37 -1.99 6.44 30.53
C ARG A 37 -1.12 7.68 30.70
N ILE A 38 -1.10 8.25 31.90
CA ILE A 38 -0.01 9.13 32.32
C ILE A 38 1.16 8.23 32.75
N GLY A 39 2.30 8.34 32.07
CA GLY A 39 3.58 7.87 32.60
C GLY A 39 4.04 6.49 32.10
N ALA A 40 4.33 6.40 30.81
CA ALA A 40 5.53 5.72 30.34
C ALA A 40 6.11 6.62 29.24
N PRO A 41 7.41 6.94 29.21
CA PRO A 41 7.98 7.50 27.99
C PRO A 41 7.63 6.50 26.89
N ASN A 42 6.98 6.98 25.82
CA ASN A 42 6.92 6.25 24.58
C ASN A 42 8.36 5.81 24.32
N GLN A 43 8.63 4.51 24.33
CA GLN A 43 9.84 3.99 23.69
C GLN A 43 9.65 4.45 22.25
N GLY A 44 10.32 5.55 21.92
CA GLY A 44 9.95 6.38 20.79
C GLY A 44 9.90 5.51 19.54
N ALA A 45 8.99 5.84 18.63
CA ALA A 45 9.42 5.84 17.25
C ALA A 45 10.66 6.74 17.24
N ALA A 46 11.84 6.15 17.34
CA ALA A 46 13.06 6.86 17.01
C ALA A 46 12.82 7.41 15.61
N ASN A 47 13.23 8.66 15.32
CA ASN A 47 13.29 9.17 13.97
C ASN A 47 13.82 8.05 13.07
N ARG A 48 12.93 7.41 12.32
CA ARG A 48 13.29 6.30 11.45
C ARG A 48 13.84 6.99 10.21
N GLY A 49 15.15 7.31 10.20
CA GLY A 49 15.83 7.83 9.01
C GLY A 49 16.90 8.89 9.19
N GLY A 50 18.12 8.52 8.80
CA GLY A 50 19.03 9.41 8.09
C GLY A 50 19.20 8.89 6.67
N GLY A 51 19.59 9.74 5.71
CA GLY A 51 20.01 9.34 4.36
C GLY A 51 18.99 9.56 3.23
N ILE A 52 17.69 9.52 3.53
CA ILE A 52 16.64 9.87 2.58
C ILE A 52 16.38 11.38 2.66
N THR A 53 16.31 12.03 1.49
CA THR A 53 15.88 13.44 1.40
C THR A 53 14.36 13.45 1.34
N MET A 54 13.73 14.05 2.34
CA MET A 54 12.27 14.05 2.43
C MET A 54 11.62 14.91 1.33
N CYS A 55 10.43 14.51 0.89
CA CYS A 55 9.60 15.31 -0.01
C CYS A 55 9.03 16.52 0.70
N ASP A 56 8.46 16.32 1.89
CA ASP A 56 7.97 17.39 2.75
C ASP A 56 8.48 17.18 4.19
N PRO A 57 9.21 18.13 4.78
CA PRO A 57 9.66 18.00 6.17
C PRO A 57 8.53 17.97 7.20
N ALA A 58 7.28 18.27 6.82
CA ALA A 58 6.11 18.13 7.69
C ALA A 58 5.53 16.72 7.70
N ASP A 59 5.86 15.87 6.73
CA ASP A 59 5.39 14.49 6.66
C ASP A 59 6.13 13.59 7.66
N VAL A 60 5.56 12.42 7.94
CA VAL A 60 6.16 11.39 8.77
C VAL A 60 6.86 10.36 7.88
N LEU A 61 8.17 10.18 8.09
CA LEU A 61 8.95 9.13 7.42
C LEU A 61 8.74 7.79 8.14
N VAL A 62 8.16 6.83 7.43
CA VAL A 62 7.94 5.46 7.90
C VAL A 62 8.85 4.53 7.11
N SER A 63 9.62 3.71 7.82
CA SER A 63 10.45 2.69 7.20
C SER A 63 10.61 1.48 8.11
N GLU A 64 10.82 0.35 7.46
CA GLU A 64 11.13 -0.92 8.12
C GLU A 64 12.60 -1.30 7.98
N SER A 65 13.42 -0.46 7.34
CA SER A 65 14.88 -0.63 7.34
C SER A 65 15.49 -0.09 8.62
N VAL A 66 16.40 -0.86 9.24
CA VAL A 66 17.21 -0.38 10.37
C VAL A 66 18.25 0.65 9.91
N ASP A 67 18.80 0.46 8.71
CA ASP A 67 19.68 1.41 8.03
C ASP A 67 19.08 1.77 6.68
N MET A 68 18.75 3.05 6.50
CA MET A 68 18.23 3.61 5.25
C MET A 68 19.27 4.35 4.42
N VAL A 69 20.50 4.49 4.93
CA VAL A 69 21.58 5.20 4.26
C VAL A 69 22.38 4.24 3.40
N SER A 70 22.76 3.10 3.97
CA SER A 70 23.67 2.20 3.27
C SER A 70 22.93 1.31 2.28
N VAL A 71 23.55 1.14 1.12
CA VAL A 71 23.20 0.10 0.15
C VAL A 71 24.47 -0.69 -0.09
N THR A 72 24.39 -2.01 0.00
CA THR A 72 25.52 -2.91 -0.19
C THR A 72 25.46 -3.54 -1.58
N PRO A 73 26.31 -3.11 -2.54
CA PRO A 73 26.34 -3.73 -3.86
C PRO A 73 26.66 -5.23 -3.78
N GLY A 74 26.00 -6.02 -4.62
CA GLY A 74 26.02 -7.48 -4.59
C GLY A 74 25.13 -8.12 -3.53
N ASN A 75 24.45 -7.35 -2.67
CA ASN A 75 23.50 -7.87 -1.70
C ASN A 75 22.11 -7.93 -2.32
N SER A 76 21.90 -8.82 -3.29
CA SER A 76 20.62 -8.90 -3.99
C SER A 76 20.37 -10.28 -4.56
N VAL A 77 19.09 -10.60 -4.72
CA VAL A 77 18.62 -11.77 -5.46
C VAL A 77 18.22 -11.31 -6.85
N ASN A 78 19.07 -11.57 -7.83
CA ASN A 78 18.77 -11.31 -9.23
C ASN A 78 18.62 -12.64 -9.97
N CYS A 79 17.44 -12.87 -10.53
CA CYS A 79 17.26 -13.89 -11.55
C CYS A 79 17.92 -13.43 -12.85
N PHE A 80 18.61 -14.36 -13.55
CA PHE A 80 19.18 -14.08 -14.87
C PHE A 80 18.55 -15.00 -15.92
N GLY A 81 17.94 -14.41 -16.93
CA GLY A 81 17.39 -15.10 -18.10
C GLY A 81 18.20 -14.75 -19.35
N GLY A 82 18.91 -15.72 -19.92
CA GLY A 82 19.69 -15.53 -21.15
C GLY A 82 20.81 -14.50 -21.01
N SER A 83 20.55 -13.24 -21.40
CA SER A 83 21.49 -12.10 -21.32
C SER A 83 20.91 -10.88 -20.60
N GLY A 84 19.87 -11.08 -19.78
CA GLY A 84 19.24 -10.01 -19.02
C GLY A 84 18.68 -10.44 -17.67
N THR A 85 18.15 -9.48 -16.91
CA THR A 85 17.29 -9.77 -15.75
C THR A 85 15.82 -9.64 -16.18
N PRO A 86 14.96 -10.64 -15.90
CA PRO A 86 13.53 -10.47 -16.12
C PRO A 86 12.95 -9.40 -15.21
N GLU A 87 11.66 -9.13 -15.39
CA GLU A 87 10.91 -8.29 -14.48
C GLU A 87 10.90 -8.88 -13.06
N HIS A 88 11.24 -8.05 -12.09
CA HIS A 88 11.22 -8.39 -10.67
C HIS A 88 10.27 -7.45 -9.94
N SER A 89 9.46 -8.00 -9.05
CA SER A 89 8.73 -7.24 -8.05
C SER A 89 9.40 -7.40 -6.70
N TYR A 90 9.65 -6.27 -6.05
CA TYR A 90 10.18 -6.19 -4.70
C TYR A 90 9.09 -5.59 -3.81
N GLY A 91 8.94 -6.06 -2.57
CA GLY A 91 7.90 -5.49 -1.73
C GLY A 91 8.12 -5.62 -0.23
N ARG A 92 7.33 -4.83 0.49
CA ARG A 92 7.43 -4.66 1.95
C ARG A 92 6.11 -4.16 2.54
N SER A 93 5.78 -4.66 3.73
CA SER A 93 4.61 -4.20 4.48
C SER A 93 4.97 -3.10 5.47
N HIS A 94 4.09 -2.11 5.64
CA HIS A 94 4.18 -1.06 6.65
C HIS A 94 2.91 -1.05 7.50
N ASP A 95 3.07 -1.14 8.82
CA ASP A 95 1.97 -1.14 9.78
C ASP A 95 1.80 0.27 10.37
N LEU A 96 0.75 0.98 9.95
CA LEU A 96 0.46 2.34 10.41
C LEU A 96 -0.28 2.37 11.75
N SER A 97 -0.51 1.23 12.39
CA SER A 97 -1.07 1.18 13.75
C SER A 97 -0.03 1.43 14.85
N LEU A 98 1.23 1.69 14.46
CA LEU A 98 2.38 1.78 15.35
C LEU A 98 2.96 3.19 15.40
N GLY A 99 3.55 3.57 16.54
CA GLY A 99 4.34 4.80 16.64
C GLY A 99 3.53 6.08 16.43
N GLU A 100 4.06 7.00 15.62
CA GLU A 100 3.46 8.33 15.37
C GLU A 100 2.26 8.29 14.42
N THR A 101 2.10 7.19 13.66
CA THR A 101 0.99 7.00 12.73
C THR A 101 -0.26 6.38 13.38
N ALA A 102 -0.14 5.86 14.60
CA ALA A 102 -1.21 5.14 15.27
C ALA A 102 -2.47 6.01 15.51
N GLY A 103 -3.63 5.49 15.10
CA GLY A 103 -4.95 6.04 15.38
C GLY A 103 -5.38 7.24 14.52
N LEU A 104 -4.60 7.61 13.51
CA LEU A 104 -4.89 8.72 12.60
C LEU A 104 -5.05 8.23 11.15
N PRO A 105 -5.96 8.84 10.36
CA PRO A 105 -5.98 8.61 8.92
C PRO A 105 -4.81 9.33 8.24
N TRP A 106 -4.23 8.69 7.23
CA TRP A 106 -3.03 9.18 6.55
C TRP A 106 -3.23 9.19 5.04
N GLU A 107 -2.32 9.86 4.34
CA GLU A 107 -2.17 9.76 2.91
C GLU A 107 -0.70 9.50 2.56
N ILE A 108 -0.45 8.58 1.62
CA ILE A 108 0.90 8.39 1.09
C ILE A 108 1.25 9.54 0.16
N LYS A 109 2.33 10.25 0.49
CA LYS A 109 2.83 11.41 -0.28
C LYS A 109 4.04 11.04 -1.12
N CYS A 110 4.97 10.27 -0.57
CA CYS A 110 6.17 9.83 -1.27
C CYS A 110 6.57 8.41 -0.89
N ILE A 111 7.25 7.75 -1.83
CA ILE A 111 7.78 6.39 -1.68
C ILE A 111 9.22 6.44 -2.16
N HIS A 112 10.13 6.01 -1.31
CA HIS A 112 11.56 6.03 -1.54
C HIS A 112 12.06 4.60 -1.61
N PHE A 113 12.78 4.28 -2.68
CA PHE A 113 13.44 3.00 -2.81
C PHE A 113 14.83 3.20 -3.38
N SER A 114 15.74 2.27 -3.10
CA SER A 114 17.11 2.36 -3.60
C SER A 114 17.38 1.35 -4.69
N LEU A 115 18.29 1.70 -5.60
CA LEU A 115 18.92 0.77 -6.54
C LEU A 115 20.39 0.67 -6.15
N ALA A 116 20.96 -0.54 -6.13
CA ALA A 116 22.39 -0.73 -5.94
C ALA A 116 23.14 -0.47 -7.26
N GLN A 117 22.58 -0.94 -8.37
CA GLN A 117 22.99 -0.64 -9.73
C GLN A 117 21.83 -0.87 -10.69
N ASN A 118 21.92 -0.26 -11.87
CA ASN A 118 21.01 -0.50 -12.98
C ASN A 118 21.74 -0.22 -14.29
N SER A 119 21.88 -1.21 -15.16
CA SER A 119 22.65 -1.07 -16.40
C SER A 119 21.87 -0.42 -17.55
N LEU A 120 20.56 -0.26 -17.42
CA LEU A 120 19.71 0.34 -18.44
C LEU A 120 18.66 1.25 -17.78
N ALA A 121 18.58 2.51 -18.20
CA ALA A 121 17.50 3.38 -17.77
C ALA A 121 16.14 2.82 -18.20
N GLY A 122 15.12 3.01 -17.36
CA GLY A 122 13.79 2.43 -17.57
C GLY A 122 12.71 3.12 -16.74
N ILE A 123 11.56 2.47 -16.62
CA ILE A 123 10.43 2.96 -15.83
C ILE A 123 10.06 1.86 -14.83
N ALA A 124 10.26 2.14 -13.54
CA ALA A 124 9.75 1.30 -12.47
C ALA A 124 8.27 1.63 -12.21
N THR A 125 7.49 0.63 -11.82
CA THR A 125 6.12 0.83 -11.36
C THR A 125 6.06 0.62 -9.85
N VAL A 126 5.53 1.59 -9.12
CA VAL A 126 5.32 1.49 -7.67
C VAL A 126 3.84 1.33 -7.42
N ASN A 127 3.44 0.18 -6.90
CA ASN A 127 2.07 -0.14 -6.54
C ASN A 127 1.91 -0.08 -5.02
N VAL A 128 0.76 0.45 -4.59
CA VAL A 128 0.38 0.54 -3.19
C VAL A 128 -0.87 -0.27 -2.97
N TYR A 129 -0.79 -1.21 -2.04
CA TYR A 129 -1.89 -2.09 -1.67
C TYR A 129 -2.30 -1.89 -0.22
N ILE A 130 -3.59 -2.08 0.05
CA ILE A 130 -4.11 -2.34 1.39
C ILE A 130 -4.07 -3.84 1.61
N ASP A 131 -3.53 -4.25 2.74
CA ASP A 131 -3.59 -5.62 3.22
C ASP A 131 -5.01 -5.95 3.74
N GLN A 132 -5.56 -7.09 3.31
CA GLN A 132 -6.95 -7.44 3.61
C GLN A 132 -7.11 -8.46 4.74
N ASP A 133 -6.05 -9.15 5.16
CA ASP A 133 -6.13 -10.20 6.19
C ASP A 133 -5.51 -9.78 7.54
N GLY A 134 -4.80 -8.65 7.56
CA GLY A 134 -4.18 -8.07 8.75
C GLY A 134 -2.87 -8.75 9.16
N VAL A 135 -2.28 -9.57 8.29
CA VAL A 135 -1.00 -10.25 8.52
C VAL A 135 0.07 -9.57 7.66
N ALA A 136 1.15 -9.11 8.30
CA ALA A 136 2.22 -8.46 7.55
C ALA A 136 2.88 -9.40 6.52
N GLY A 137 2.74 -9.02 5.25
CA GLY A 137 3.37 -9.66 4.10
C GLY A 137 2.31 -10.36 3.25
N PRO A 138 2.49 -10.43 1.93
CA PRO A 138 1.48 -10.98 1.05
C PRO A 138 1.35 -12.49 1.23
N THR A 139 0.15 -12.99 0.97
CA THR A 139 -0.05 -14.39 0.58
C THR A 139 0.82 -14.73 -0.64
N ALA A 140 1.14 -16.01 -0.81
CA ALA A 140 2.02 -16.47 -1.89
C ALA A 140 1.57 -15.96 -3.28
N ASP A 141 0.26 -15.94 -3.53
CA ASP A 141 -0.35 -15.45 -4.77
C ASP A 141 -0.72 -13.95 -4.73
N GLY A 142 -0.56 -13.29 -3.59
CA GLY A 142 -0.93 -11.89 -3.35
C GLY A 142 -2.44 -11.64 -3.37
N SER A 143 -3.26 -12.67 -3.14
CA SER A 143 -4.73 -12.59 -3.18
C SER A 143 -5.35 -11.77 -2.03
N ASP A 144 -4.56 -11.48 -1.01
CA ASP A 144 -4.85 -10.64 0.16
C ASP A 144 -4.54 -9.15 -0.06
N LEU A 145 -4.03 -8.77 -1.23
CA LEU A 145 -3.66 -7.39 -1.53
C LEU A 145 -4.71 -6.66 -2.38
N TRP A 146 -5.16 -5.50 -1.92
CA TRP A 146 -6.06 -4.62 -2.66
C TRP A 146 -5.36 -3.35 -3.16
N LEU A 147 -5.20 -3.22 -4.48
CA LEU A 147 -4.52 -2.07 -5.08
C LEU A 147 -5.33 -0.78 -4.86
N ILE A 148 -4.69 0.22 -4.25
CA ILE A 148 -5.27 1.56 -4.05
C ILE A 148 -4.63 2.63 -4.93
N GLY A 149 -3.42 2.38 -5.44
CA GLY A 149 -2.70 3.35 -6.22
C GLY A 149 -1.49 2.76 -6.94
N SER A 150 -1.12 3.37 -8.05
CA SER A 150 0.08 3.03 -8.81
C SER A 150 0.72 4.30 -9.38
N VAL A 151 2.04 4.35 -9.39
CA VAL A 151 2.81 5.45 -9.97
C VAL A 151 4.02 4.90 -10.73
N GLU A 152 4.22 5.40 -11.95
CA GLU A 152 5.40 5.12 -12.74
C GLU A 152 6.52 6.10 -12.40
N LYS A 153 7.75 5.59 -12.27
CA LYS A 153 8.91 6.39 -11.96
C LYS A 153 10.10 6.06 -12.86
N PRO A 154 10.66 7.06 -13.59
CA PRO A 154 11.90 6.86 -14.32
C PRO A 154 13.04 6.46 -13.37
N ILE A 155 13.74 5.39 -13.72
CA ILE A 155 14.96 4.93 -13.05
C ILE A 155 16.17 5.13 -13.95
N PRO A 156 17.28 5.68 -13.45
CA PRO A 156 18.46 5.95 -14.24
C PRO A 156 19.28 4.67 -14.50
N GLU A 157 20.12 4.71 -15.54
CA GLU A 157 21.30 3.87 -15.59
C GLU A 157 22.30 4.36 -14.53
N THR A 158 22.81 3.46 -13.71
CA THR A 158 23.76 3.78 -12.64
C THR A 158 24.63 2.58 -12.29
N SER A 159 25.91 2.82 -12.05
CA SER A 159 26.86 1.83 -11.53
C SER A 159 27.14 2.00 -10.02
N THR A 160 26.46 2.95 -9.38
CA THR A 160 26.59 3.23 -7.94
C THR A 160 25.21 3.33 -7.30
N PRO A 161 25.10 3.07 -5.99
CA PRO A 161 23.81 3.16 -5.33
C PRO A 161 23.15 4.54 -5.47
N VAL A 162 21.84 4.52 -5.69
CA VAL A 162 21.02 5.73 -5.79
C VAL A 162 19.67 5.50 -5.13
N THR A 163 19.17 6.53 -4.45
CA THR A 163 17.80 6.56 -3.92
C THR A 163 16.88 7.24 -4.93
N ILE A 164 15.74 6.62 -5.20
CA ILE A 164 14.71 7.08 -6.11
C ILE A 164 13.46 7.41 -5.30
N THR A 165 12.86 8.56 -5.58
CA THR A 165 11.62 9.01 -4.95
C THR A 165 10.48 8.99 -5.96
N ALA A 166 9.46 8.18 -5.72
CA ALA A 166 8.20 8.16 -6.43
C ALA A 166 7.15 8.97 -5.67
N THR A 167 6.46 9.87 -6.38
CA THR A 167 5.47 10.79 -5.80
C THR A 167 4.17 10.64 -6.59
N PRO A 168 3.11 10.10 -5.98
CA PRO A 168 1.78 10.07 -6.60
C PRO A 168 1.30 11.48 -6.95
N VAL A 169 0.60 11.63 -8.08
CA VAL A 169 -0.01 12.91 -8.47
C VAL A 169 -1.11 13.31 -7.50
N THR A 170 -1.87 12.32 -7.03
CA THR A 170 -2.86 12.47 -5.96
C THR A 170 -2.44 11.54 -4.83
N PRO A 171 -2.31 12.04 -3.60
CA PRO A 171 -2.01 11.22 -2.44
C PRO A 171 -3.02 10.07 -2.28
N TYR A 172 -2.55 8.92 -1.80
CA TYR A 172 -3.41 7.75 -1.62
C TYR A 172 -4.01 7.75 -0.21
N PRO A 173 -5.34 7.86 -0.05
CA PRO A 173 -5.95 7.90 1.27
C PRO A 173 -5.89 6.54 1.97
N LEU A 174 -5.54 6.57 3.26
CA LEU A 174 -5.43 5.43 4.14
C LEU A 174 -6.34 5.61 5.36
N ASN A 175 -7.06 4.55 5.71
CA ASN A 175 -7.78 4.53 6.98
C ASN A 175 -6.79 4.54 8.15
N ALA A 176 -7.26 4.94 9.33
CA ALA A 176 -6.48 4.81 10.54
C ALA A 176 -6.07 3.35 10.77
N ASP A 177 -4.84 3.17 11.26
CA ASP A 177 -4.25 1.86 11.58
C ASP A 177 -4.16 0.91 10.37
N ALA A 178 -4.07 1.44 9.14
CA ALA A 178 -3.95 0.62 7.94
C ALA A 178 -2.62 -0.17 7.91
N LEU A 179 -2.72 -1.44 7.51
CA LEU A 179 -1.58 -2.25 7.07
C LEU A 179 -1.51 -2.15 5.54
N ILE A 180 -0.38 -1.69 5.03
CA ILE A 180 -0.15 -1.49 3.60
C ILE A 180 1.01 -2.33 3.11
N PHE A 181 0.98 -2.66 1.83
CA PHE A 181 2.08 -3.31 1.13
C PHE A 181 2.51 -2.46 -0.07
N ILE A 182 3.80 -2.15 -0.13
CA ILE A 182 4.41 -1.43 -1.25
C ILE A 182 5.10 -2.45 -2.14
N GLU A 183 4.77 -2.45 -3.44
CA GLU A 183 5.47 -3.22 -4.46
C GLU A 183 6.18 -2.27 -5.42
N ILE A 184 7.45 -2.55 -5.69
CA ILE A 184 8.25 -1.89 -6.72
C ILE A 184 8.56 -2.93 -7.79
N VAL A 185 7.96 -2.73 -8.96
CA VAL A 185 8.21 -3.54 -10.15
C VAL A 185 9.33 -2.88 -10.95
N ILE A 186 10.45 -3.58 -11.09
CA ILE A 186 11.53 -3.22 -11.99
C ILE A 186 11.35 -4.03 -13.27
N PRO A 187 11.18 -3.37 -14.44
CA PRO A 187 10.91 -4.07 -15.68
C PRO A 187 12.09 -4.94 -16.11
N GLU A 188 11.84 -5.85 -17.04
CA GLU A 188 12.90 -6.60 -17.68
C GLU A 188 13.99 -5.69 -18.26
N SER A 189 15.24 -6.09 -18.09
CA SER A 189 16.39 -5.38 -18.63
C SER A 189 17.06 -6.26 -19.67
N PHE A 190 16.86 -5.95 -20.96
CA PHE A 190 17.46 -6.72 -22.06
C PHE A 190 18.04 -5.82 -23.16
N PRO A 191 19.35 -5.93 -23.48
CA PRO A 191 20.39 -6.63 -22.73
C PRO A 191 20.83 -5.82 -21.50
N GLY A 192 20.61 -6.32 -20.28
CA GLY A 192 21.00 -5.59 -19.08
C GLY A 192 20.69 -6.31 -17.77
N THR A 193 21.22 -5.76 -16.69
CA THR A 193 20.98 -6.22 -15.32
C THR A 193 20.54 -5.04 -14.46
N HIS A 194 19.73 -5.33 -13.46
CA HIS A 194 19.43 -4.41 -12.36
C HIS A 194 19.75 -5.08 -11.02
N GLU A 195 19.91 -4.27 -9.99
CA GLU A 195 20.07 -4.75 -8.63
C GLU A 195 19.31 -3.82 -7.68
N PHE A 196 18.31 -4.36 -6.98
CA PHE A 196 17.58 -3.59 -5.99
C PHE A 196 18.48 -3.25 -4.80
N GLY A 197 18.35 -2.03 -4.28
CA GLY A 197 19.14 -1.55 -3.16
C GLY A 197 18.74 -2.25 -1.87
N SER A 198 19.71 -2.93 -1.25
CA SER A 198 19.50 -3.65 0.00
C SER A 198 20.75 -3.59 0.89
N ASN A 199 20.62 -3.89 2.17
CA ASN A 199 21.74 -4.02 3.12
C ASN A 199 21.47 -5.10 4.18
N ALA A 200 22.46 -5.34 5.04
CA ALA A 200 22.43 -6.37 6.09
C ALA A 200 22.20 -5.81 7.50
N ALA A 201 21.74 -4.56 7.63
CA ALA A 201 21.61 -3.89 8.92
C ALA A 201 20.40 -4.35 9.76
N GLY A 202 19.47 -5.04 9.12
CA GLY A 202 18.24 -5.58 9.71
C GLY A 202 16.98 -4.92 9.15
N GLU A 203 15.85 -5.58 9.39
CA GLU A 203 14.52 -5.12 8.99
C GLU A 203 13.50 -5.38 10.11
N ASN A 204 12.53 -4.49 10.23
CA ASN A 204 11.39 -4.60 11.17
C ASN A 204 10.19 -5.30 10.51
N SER A 205 10.17 -5.35 9.18
CA SER A 205 9.17 -6.00 8.34
C SER A 205 9.89 -6.73 7.23
N ILE A 206 9.40 -7.93 6.90
CA ILE A 206 10.08 -8.85 5.99
C ILE A 206 10.16 -8.25 4.58
N SER A 207 11.32 -8.41 3.94
CA SER A 207 11.47 -8.14 2.50
C SER A 207 10.87 -9.27 1.67
N TRP A 208 10.18 -8.92 0.58
CA TRP A 208 9.54 -9.87 -0.33
C TRP A 208 10.01 -9.66 -1.76
N LEU A 209 10.11 -10.75 -2.52
CA LEU A 209 10.43 -10.71 -3.93
C LEU A 209 9.66 -11.75 -4.73
N ARG A 210 9.36 -11.43 -5.99
CA ARG A 210 8.85 -12.38 -7.00
C ARG A 210 9.32 -11.96 -8.39
N THR A 211 9.28 -12.88 -9.34
CA THR A 211 9.56 -12.62 -10.75
C THR A 211 8.31 -12.84 -11.57
N THR A 212 8.14 -12.03 -12.60
CA THR A 212 7.06 -12.25 -13.57
C THR A 212 7.31 -13.56 -14.31
N ASN A 213 6.23 -14.31 -14.59
CA ASN A 213 6.28 -15.63 -15.22
C ASN A 213 7.07 -16.72 -14.45
N ALA A 214 7.29 -16.54 -13.15
CA ALA A 214 8.01 -17.50 -12.31
C ALA A 214 9.45 -17.79 -12.78
N GLU A 215 10.10 -16.80 -13.38
CA GLU A 215 11.49 -16.92 -13.77
C GLU A 215 12.40 -17.22 -12.57
N CYS A 216 13.40 -18.07 -12.78
CA CYS A 216 14.23 -18.65 -11.71
C CYS A 216 13.45 -19.40 -10.61
N GLY A 217 12.19 -19.78 -10.86
CA GLY A 217 11.36 -20.52 -9.91
C GLY A 217 10.73 -19.66 -8.81
N ILE A 218 10.67 -18.34 -9.01
CA ILE A 218 10.19 -17.37 -8.00
C ILE A 218 8.85 -16.75 -8.45
N GLY A 219 7.87 -17.59 -8.76
CA GLY A 219 6.55 -17.12 -9.25
C GLY A 219 5.66 -16.51 -8.17
N ASP A 220 5.84 -16.97 -6.94
CA ASP A 220 5.07 -16.54 -5.78
C ASP A 220 5.92 -15.58 -4.93
N TRP A 221 5.26 -14.73 -4.15
CA TRP A 221 5.93 -13.86 -3.19
C TRP A 221 6.79 -14.68 -2.22
N THR A 222 8.09 -14.44 -2.25
CA THR A 222 9.08 -15.24 -1.54
C THR A 222 9.98 -14.33 -0.70
N ASN A 223 10.21 -14.71 0.55
CA ASN A 223 11.20 -14.08 1.40
C ASN A 223 12.63 -14.44 0.90
N PRO A 224 13.54 -13.47 0.64
CA PRO A 224 14.92 -13.75 0.22
C PRO A 224 15.67 -14.74 1.14
N ALA A 225 15.36 -14.76 2.44
CA ALA A 225 15.94 -15.70 3.39
C ALA A 225 15.66 -17.16 3.01
N ALA A 226 14.48 -17.46 2.46
CA ALA A 226 14.11 -18.79 1.97
C ALA A 226 14.95 -19.23 0.75
N LEU A 227 15.52 -18.27 0.03
CA LEU A 227 16.42 -18.50 -1.11
C LEU A 227 17.90 -18.55 -0.71
N GLY A 228 18.21 -18.44 0.58
CA GLY A 228 19.58 -18.43 1.10
C GLY A 228 20.21 -17.04 1.27
N PHE A 229 19.40 -15.97 1.19
CA PHE A 229 19.84 -14.58 1.34
C PHE A 229 19.21 -13.92 2.58
N PRO A 230 19.46 -14.41 3.81
CA PRO A 230 18.80 -13.93 5.02
C PRO A 230 19.16 -12.49 5.43
N ASN A 231 20.22 -11.92 4.83
CA ASN A 231 20.69 -10.57 5.09
C ASN A 231 20.43 -9.61 3.92
N MET A 232 19.54 -9.97 3.00
CA MET A 232 19.07 -9.09 1.93
C MET A 232 17.84 -8.32 2.43
N HIS A 233 18.07 -7.19 3.11
CA HIS A 233 16.99 -6.32 3.56
C HIS A 233 16.85 -5.15 2.61
N ILE A 234 15.71 -5.05 1.94
CA ILE A 234 15.42 -3.97 0.99
C ILE A 234 15.57 -2.61 1.68
N VAL A 235 16.08 -1.60 0.97
CA VAL A 235 16.11 -0.22 1.46
C VAL A 235 14.96 0.55 0.82
N GLU A 236 13.89 0.71 1.59
CA GLU A 236 12.64 1.35 1.19
C GLU A 236 11.98 2.06 2.38
N ALA A 237 11.32 3.18 2.09
CA ALA A 237 10.58 3.99 3.05
C ALA A 237 9.44 4.72 2.36
N ILE A 238 8.44 5.11 3.15
CA ILE A 238 7.33 5.94 2.70
C ILE A 238 7.25 7.22 3.53
N GLU A 239 6.73 8.27 2.94
CA GLU A 239 6.30 9.47 3.63
C GLU A 239 4.78 9.51 3.66
N VAL A 240 4.23 9.69 4.86
CA VAL A 240 2.80 9.85 5.08
C VAL A 240 2.51 11.21 5.69
N GLY A 241 1.53 11.90 5.11
CA GLY A 241 0.98 13.14 5.64
C GLY A 241 -0.42 12.90 6.22
N GLU A 242 -0.82 13.63 7.26
CA GLU A 242 -2.17 13.50 7.82
C GLU A 242 -3.20 13.74 6.71
N ALA A 243 -4.20 12.87 6.63
CA ALA A 243 -5.19 12.97 5.57
C ALA A 243 -5.92 14.32 5.68
N THR A 244 -5.93 15.11 4.62
CA THR A 244 -6.73 16.34 4.58
C THR A 244 -8.18 15.93 4.39
N ILE A 245 -8.90 15.75 5.51
CA ILE A 245 -10.35 15.63 5.46
C ILE A 245 -10.86 17.01 5.04
N ALA A 246 -11.38 17.11 3.81
CA ALA A 246 -12.05 18.32 3.36
C ALA A 246 -13.15 18.63 4.39
N ASP A 247 -13.00 19.74 5.12
CA ASP A 247 -14.03 20.15 6.06
C ASP A 247 -15.27 20.49 5.21
N PRO A 248 -16.41 19.80 5.42
CA PRO A 248 -17.65 20.18 4.74
C PRO A 248 -18.06 21.63 5.03
N CYS A 249 -17.47 22.29 6.03
CA CYS A 249 -17.66 23.70 6.34
C CYS A 249 -16.73 24.64 5.56
N ASP A 250 -15.63 24.14 4.97
CA ASP A 250 -14.70 24.93 4.15
C ASP A 250 -15.15 25.02 2.68
N SER A 251 -16.10 24.16 2.29
CA SER A 251 -16.78 24.26 1.00
C SER A 251 -17.90 25.28 1.13
N ALA A 252 -17.85 26.37 0.35
CA ALA A 252 -19.03 27.23 0.21
C ALA A 252 -20.21 26.33 -0.21
N LEU A 253 -21.28 26.33 0.58
CA LEU A 253 -22.50 25.59 0.21
C LEU A 253 -22.87 26.06 -1.20
N ASP A 254 -23.01 25.11 -2.14
CA ASP A 254 -23.60 25.39 -3.45
C ASP A 254 -24.86 26.22 -3.19
N LEU A 255 -25.00 27.38 -3.84
CA LEU A 255 -26.11 28.34 -3.68
C LEU A 255 -27.39 27.55 -3.40
N CYS A 256 -27.74 27.42 -2.11
CA CYS A 256 -28.94 26.71 -1.74
C CYS A 256 -30.06 27.54 -2.35
N PRO A 257 -31.03 26.97 -3.09
CA PRO A 257 -32.18 27.74 -3.59
C PRO A 257 -32.99 28.44 -2.48
N ALA A 258 -32.64 28.19 -1.22
CA ALA A 258 -33.21 28.75 0.00
C ALA A 258 -32.42 29.92 0.60
N ASP A 259 -31.17 30.19 0.17
CA ASP A 259 -30.46 31.44 0.47
C ASP A 259 -30.86 32.47 -0.60
N ILE A 260 -32.00 33.10 -0.35
CA ILE A 260 -32.64 34.00 -1.30
C ILE A 260 -31.95 35.37 -1.29
N ASP A 261 -31.35 35.74 -0.15
CA ASP A 261 -30.72 37.05 0.03
C ASP A 261 -29.22 37.07 -0.34
N GLY A 262 -28.63 35.90 -0.54
CA GLY A 262 -27.26 35.72 -1.00
C GLY A 262 -26.21 36.03 0.07
N ASN A 263 -26.58 35.99 1.35
CA ASN A 263 -25.68 36.28 2.47
C ASN A 263 -24.87 35.04 2.93
N GLY A 264 -25.15 33.85 2.39
CA GLY A 264 -24.47 32.60 2.71
C GLY A 264 -24.98 31.89 3.96
N VAL A 265 -26.09 32.35 4.55
CA VAL A 265 -26.75 31.81 5.74
C VAL A 265 -28.22 31.60 5.43
N VAL A 266 -28.73 30.38 5.62
CA VAL A 266 -30.17 30.12 5.51
C VAL A 266 -30.85 30.44 6.83
N ASP A 267 -31.58 31.55 6.91
CA ASP A 267 -32.27 31.98 8.11
C ASP A 267 -33.71 32.50 7.86
N VAL A 268 -34.28 33.21 8.84
CA VAL A 268 -35.63 33.76 8.73
C VAL A 268 -35.72 34.95 7.78
N ASP A 269 -34.60 35.63 7.53
CA ASP A 269 -34.54 36.78 6.64
C ASP A 269 -34.74 36.35 5.17
N ASP A 270 -34.33 35.12 4.81
CA ASP A 270 -34.64 34.50 3.52
C ASP A 270 -36.14 34.28 3.30
N LEU A 271 -36.88 33.93 4.36
CA LEU A 271 -38.34 33.72 4.29
C LEU A 271 -39.11 35.04 4.20
N LEU A 272 -38.49 36.16 4.59
CA LEU A 272 -39.11 37.49 4.62
C LEU A 272 -38.92 38.26 3.31
N ILE A 273 -38.13 37.73 2.37
CA ILE A 273 -37.89 38.34 1.04
C ILE A 273 -38.89 37.85 -0.03
N VAL A 274 -39.70 36.82 0.27
CA VAL A 274 -40.77 36.31 -0.62
C VAL A 274 -42.08 37.09 -0.47
#